data_AF-A0A1I0P444-F1
#
_entry.id   AF-A0A1I0P444-F1
#
_cell.length_a   1.000
_cell.length_b   1.000
_cell.length_c   1.000
_cell.angle_alpha   90.00
_cell.angle_beta   90.00
_cell.angle_gamma   90.00
#
_symmetry.space_group_name_H-M   'P 1'
#
loop_
_entity.id
_entity.type
_entity.pdbx_description
1 polymer ?
#
loop_
_entity_poly.entity_id
_entity_poly.type
_entity_poly.pdbx_seq_one_letter_code
_entity_poly.pdbx_strand_id
1 'polypeptide(L)'
;MKMMNKSKKGFTLVELIVVLVILAVLAAMLVPALTGYIKRARQEKDYQMAATVLTAAQSAATYQFSKSSPAYPVNASTSCGNGETVRTLVGTSFDSCNFSVNSSTGVITGGSVKIGNYTYTWSASTGEWTAS
;
A
#
# COMPACT_ATOMS: atom_id res chain seq x y z
N MET A 1 32.21 53.72 32.55
CA MET A 1 31.82 52.46 31.89
C MET A 1 30.29 52.48 31.73
N LYS A 2 29.75 52.64 30.51
CA LYS A 2 28.31 52.83 30.29
C LYS A 2 27.66 51.47 30.03
N MET A 3 26.80 51.01 30.94
CA MET A 3 26.07 49.75 30.77
C MET A 3 24.92 49.96 29.78
N MET A 4 24.99 49.24 28.67
CA MET A 4 24.01 49.23 27.59
C MET A 4 22.85 48.31 27.99
N ASN A 5 21.78 48.84 28.58
CA ASN A 5 20.55 48.07 28.79
C ASN A 5 19.87 47.82 27.44
N LYS A 6 20.06 46.62 26.88
CA LYS A 6 19.27 46.14 25.73
C LYS A 6 17.84 45.92 26.20
N SER A 7 16.94 46.82 25.84
CA SER A 7 15.50 46.65 25.99
C SER A 7 15.07 45.39 25.22
N LYS A 8 14.69 44.34 25.95
CA LYS A 8 14.05 43.17 25.36
C LYS A 8 12.64 43.57 24.95
N LYS A 9 12.41 43.78 23.65
CA LYS A 9 11.06 43.88 23.10
C LYS A 9 10.41 42.50 23.26
N GLY A 10 9.47 42.38 24.20
CA GLY A 10 8.63 41.19 24.37
C GLY A 10 7.57 41.15 23.27
N PHE A 11 7.24 39.94 22.83
CA PHE A 11 6.12 39.68 21.93
C PHE A 11 4.81 40.08 22.64
N THR A 12 3.93 40.82 21.98
CA THR A 12 2.65 41.18 22.60
C THR A 12 1.71 39.97 22.59
N LEU A 13 0.88 39.82 23.64
CA LEU A 13 -0.13 38.75 23.67
C LEU A 13 -1.09 38.86 22.48
N VAL A 14 -1.36 40.08 22.02
CA VAL A 14 -2.25 40.35 20.87
C VAL A 14 -1.65 39.81 19.57
N GLU A 15 -0.35 40.01 19.31
CA GLU A 15 0.32 39.43 18.13
C GLU A 15 0.24 37.91 18.13
N LEU A 16 0.35 37.28 19.30
CA LEU A 16 0.29 35.82 19.42
C LEU A 16 -1.13 35.30 19.14
N ILE A 17 -2.16 35.97 19.64
CA ILE A 17 -3.57 35.58 19.40
C ILE A 17 -3.93 35.69 17.92
N VAL A 18 -3.54 36.77 17.24
CA VAL A 18 -3.83 36.94 15.80
C VAL A 18 -3.18 35.84 14.97
N VAL A 19 -1.93 35.47 15.28
CA VAL A 19 -1.24 34.37 14.59
C VAL A 19 -1.95 33.04 14.84
N LEU A 20 -2.38 32.74 16.06
CA LEU A 20 -3.12 31.51 16.37
C LEU A 20 -4.47 31.46 15.63
N VAL A 21 -5.16 32.58 15.47
CA VAL A 21 -6.41 32.64 14.69
C VAL A 21 -6.15 32.32 13.22
N ILE A 22 -5.12 32.90 12.61
CA ILE A 22 -4.78 32.62 11.21
C ILE A 22 -4.37 31.15 11.03
N LEU A 23 -3.54 30.61 11.93
CA LEU A 23 -3.15 29.19 11.91
C LEU A 23 -4.36 28.26 12.07
N ALA A 24 -5.33 28.61 12.91
CA ALA A 24 -6.54 27.82 13.10
C ALA A 24 -7.37 27.74 11.81
N VAL A 25 -7.55 28.85 11.09
CA VAL A 25 -8.29 28.88 9.82
C VAL A 25 -7.56 28.08 8.74
N LEU A 26 -6.24 28.25 8.60
CA LEU A 26 -5.44 27.49 7.63
C LEU A 26 -5.45 25.99 7.93
N ALA A 27 -5.31 25.61 9.19
CA ALA A 27 -5.37 24.21 9.60
C ALA A 27 -6.75 23.60 9.30
N ALA A 28 -7.84 24.32 9.56
CA ALA A 28 -9.19 23.83 9.28
C ALA A 28 -9.43 23.51 7.80
N MET A 29 -8.86 24.30 6.88
CA MET A 29 -8.95 24.04 5.44
C MET A 29 -8.01 22.92 4.97
N LEU A 30 -6.82 22.82 5.58
CA LEU A 30 -5.78 21.88 5.14
C LEU A 30 -6.06 20.42 5.53
N VAL A 31 -6.67 20.19 6.70
CA VAL A 31 -6.98 18.84 7.20
C VAL A 31 -7.82 18.01 6.23
N PRO A 32 -8.99 18.45 5.74
CA PRO A 32 -9.80 17.63 4.83
C PRO A 32 -9.07 17.33 3.51
N ALA A 33 -8.35 18.31 2.94
CA ALA A 33 -7.57 18.11 1.74
C ALA A 33 -6.48 17.05 1.95
N LEU A 34 -5.67 17.19 3.01
CA LEU A 34 -4.58 16.26 3.31
C LEU A 34 -5.09 14.84 3.60
N THR A 35 -6.20 14.69 4.32
CA THR A 35 -6.77 13.36 4.60
C THR A 35 -7.24 12.66 3.33
N GLY A 36 -7.79 13.39 2.35
CA GLY A 36 -8.14 12.85 1.04
C GLY A 36 -6.93 12.37 0.24
N TYR A 37 -5.86 13.17 0.19
CA TYR A 37 -4.61 12.79 -0.47
C TYR A 37 -3.96 11.57 0.18
N ILE A 38 -3.92 11.48 1.50
CA ILE A 38 -3.36 10.32 2.22
C ILE A 38 -4.15 9.05 1.89
N LYS A 39 -5.48 9.11 1.81
CA LYS A 39 -6.30 7.96 1.43
C LYS A 39 -5.99 7.47 0.02
N ARG A 40 -5.90 8.38 -0.95
CA ARG A 40 -5.55 8.04 -2.34
C ARG A 40 -4.14 7.45 -2.46
N ALA A 41 -3.16 8.09 -1.82
CA ALA A 41 -1.78 7.61 -1.81
C ALA A 41 -1.65 6.21 -1.16
N ARG A 42 -2.41 5.93 -0.10
CA ARG A 42 -2.48 4.59 0.51
C ARG A 42 -3.06 3.58 -0.47
N GLN A 43 -4.19 3.90 -1.12
CA GLN A 43 -4.81 3.02 -2.11
C GLN A 43 -3.87 2.73 -3.28
N GLU A 44 -3.19 3.73 -3.83
CA GLU A 44 -2.20 3.56 -4.91
C GLU A 44 -1.03 2.67 -4.48
N LYS A 45 -0.50 2.88 -3.26
CA LYS A 45 0.55 2.04 -2.69
C LYS A 45 0.08 0.59 -2.53
N ASP A 46 -1.16 0.38 -2.10
CA ASP A 46 -1.75 -0.96 -1.96
C ASP A 46 -1.99 -1.62 -3.35
N TYR A 47 -2.39 -0.86 -4.38
CA TYR A 47 -2.47 -1.35 -5.77
C TYR A 47 -1.10 -1.82 -6.28
N GLN A 48 -0.05 -1.01 -6.07
CA GLN A 48 1.31 -1.37 -6.46
C GLN A 48 1.77 -2.64 -5.74
N MET A 49 1.46 -2.74 -4.45
CA MET A 49 1.76 -3.94 -3.67
C MET A 49 1.04 -5.18 -4.22
N ALA A 50 -0.24 -5.08 -4.57
CA ALA A 50 -0.98 -6.18 -5.18
C ALA A 50 -0.35 -6.64 -6.52
N ALA A 51 0.14 -5.70 -7.34
CA ALA A 51 0.86 -6.01 -8.57
C ALA A 51 2.22 -6.70 -8.31
N THR A 52 2.96 -6.27 -7.27
CA THR A 52 4.19 -6.95 -6.85
C THR A 52 3.90 -8.39 -6.39
N VAL A 53 2.82 -8.58 -5.63
CA VAL A 53 2.36 -9.90 -5.18
C VAL A 53 2.00 -10.80 -6.36
N LEU A 54 1.30 -10.28 -7.38
CA LEU A 54 1.02 -11.02 -8.62
C LEU A 54 2.31 -11.46 -9.32
N THR A 55 3.29 -10.57 -9.44
CA THR A 55 4.58 -10.86 -10.09
C THR A 55 5.36 -11.95 -9.33
N ALA A 56 5.38 -11.87 -8.00
CA ALA A 56 6.01 -12.87 -7.15
C ALA A 56 5.27 -14.22 -7.20
N ALA A 57 3.94 -14.20 -7.26
CA ALA A 57 3.14 -15.41 -7.45
C ALA A 57 3.39 -16.04 -8.83
N GLN A 58 3.54 -15.22 -9.87
CA GLN A 58 3.84 -15.69 -11.22
C GLN A 58 5.22 -16.35 -11.29
N SER A 59 6.25 -15.76 -10.67
CA SER A 59 7.59 -16.35 -10.65
C SER A 59 7.61 -17.70 -9.90
N ALA A 60 6.90 -17.79 -8.78
CA ALA A 60 6.73 -19.03 -8.04
C ALA A 60 5.97 -20.10 -8.85
N ALA A 61 4.90 -19.71 -9.56
CA ALA A 61 4.13 -20.60 -10.43
C ALA A 61 4.96 -21.15 -11.60
N THR A 62 5.72 -20.30 -12.28
CA THR A 62 6.62 -20.72 -13.38
C THR A 62 7.73 -21.65 -12.87
N TYR A 63 8.29 -21.38 -11.70
CA TYR A 63 9.30 -22.25 -11.09
C TYR A 63 8.77 -23.66 -10.81
N GLN A 64 7.55 -23.78 -10.30
CA GLN A 64 6.92 -25.09 -10.06
C GLN A 64 6.60 -25.82 -11.37
N PHE A 65 6.13 -25.09 -12.39
CA PHE A 65 5.89 -25.66 -13.72
C PHE A 65 7.16 -26.30 -14.30
N SER A 66 8.32 -25.65 -14.14
CA SER A 66 9.62 -26.19 -14.58
C SER A 66 10.05 -27.49 -13.90
N LYS A 67 9.46 -27.87 -12.76
CA LYS A 67 9.82 -29.08 -12.00
C LYS A 67 9.00 -30.32 -12.36
N SER A 68 8.10 -30.26 -13.35
CA SER A 68 7.23 -31.38 -13.77
C SER A 68 6.38 -31.99 -12.64
N SER A 69 6.23 -31.28 -11.52
CA SER A 69 5.29 -31.57 -10.43
C SER A 69 4.44 -30.31 -10.24
N PRO A 70 3.38 -30.12 -11.04
CA PRO A 70 2.49 -28.98 -10.93
C PRO A 70 1.68 -29.02 -9.62
N ALA A 71 2.33 -28.76 -8.49
CA ALA A 71 1.65 -28.38 -7.25
C ALA A 71 1.34 -26.88 -7.35
N TYR A 72 0.41 -26.53 -8.24
CA TYR A 72 -0.21 -25.20 -8.20
C TYR A 72 -0.91 -25.06 -6.86
N PRO A 73 -0.84 -23.91 -6.19
CA PRO A 73 -1.47 -23.74 -4.89
C PRO A 73 -2.99 -23.94 -5.02
N VAL A 74 -3.43 -25.16 -4.74
CA VAL A 74 -4.81 -25.47 -4.43
C VAL A 74 -5.02 -25.06 -2.98
N ASN A 75 -5.49 -23.82 -2.81
CA ASN A 75 -6.16 -23.36 -1.60
C ASN A 75 -5.30 -23.31 -0.32
N ALA A 76 -4.40 -22.33 -0.23
CA ALA A 76 -4.04 -21.80 1.08
C ALA A 76 -4.44 -20.32 1.10
N SER A 77 -5.59 -20.05 1.69
CA SER A 77 -6.13 -18.72 2.02
C SER A 77 -5.16 -17.84 2.86
N THR A 78 -3.97 -18.35 3.17
CA THR A 78 -2.88 -17.69 3.91
C THR A 78 -1.51 -17.76 3.22
N SER A 79 -1.38 -18.43 2.06
CA SER A 79 -0.11 -18.59 1.34
C SER A 79 -0.34 -18.70 -0.16
N CYS A 80 -0.05 -17.64 -0.92
CA CYS A 80 0.14 -17.78 -2.36
C CYS A 80 1.34 -18.68 -2.61
N GLY A 81 1.10 -19.93 -3.00
CA GLY A 81 2.16 -20.92 -3.20
C GLY A 81 2.56 -21.64 -1.90
N ASN A 82 2.87 -22.93 -2.01
CA ASN A 82 3.34 -23.79 -0.92
C ASN A 82 4.36 -23.06 -0.03
N GLY A 83 4.01 -22.84 1.24
CA GLY A 83 4.89 -22.38 2.31
C GLY A 83 5.62 -21.06 2.04
N GLU A 84 5.11 -19.94 2.56
CA GLU A 84 5.83 -18.67 2.78
C GLU A 84 6.54 -17.96 1.59
N THR A 85 6.64 -18.55 0.39
CA THR A 85 7.53 -18.07 -0.68
C THR A 85 7.13 -16.72 -1.27
N VAL A 86 5.85 -16.48 -1.59
CA VAL A 86 5.44 -15.18 -2.18
C VAL A 86 5.60 -14.04 -1.17
N ARG A 87 5.32 -14.29 0.11
CA ARG A 87 5.48 -13.29 1.17
C ARG A 87 6.95 -12.91 1.36
N THR A 88 7.84 -13.90 1.32
CA THR A 88 9.29 -13.68 1.37
C THR A 88 9.81 -12.95 0.13
N LEU A 89 9.31 -13.28 -1.06
CA LEU A 89 9.69 -12.61 -2.32
C LEU A 89 9.24 -11.14 -2.37
N VAL A 90 8.07 -10.83 -1.80
CA VAL A 90 7.50 -9.47 -1.75
C VAL A 90 8.15 -8.62 -0.66
N GLY A 91 8.72 -9.24 0.39
CA GLY A 91 9.46 -8.55 1.46
C GLY A 91 8.61 -7.60 2.33
N THR A 92 7.29 -7.61 2.15
CA THR A 92 6.33 -6.74 2.85
C THR A 92 5.02 -7.51 3.11
N SER A 93 4.22 -7.04 4.08
CA SER A 93 3.04 -7.75 4.58
C SER A 93 1.74 -7.39 3.83
N PHE A 94 1.12 -8.37 3.17
CA PHE A 94 -0.28 -8.36 2.73
C PHE A 94 -1.09 -9.35 3.59
N ASP A 95 -2.42 -9.29 3.63
CA ASP A 95 -3.20 -10.21 4.49
C ASP A 95 -3.30 -11.60 3.87
N SER A 96 -3.85 -11.67 2.66
CA SER A 96 -4.04 -12.92 1.93
C SER A 96 -3.94 -12.70 0.43
N CYS A 97 -3.73 -13.76 -0.33
CA CYS A 97 -3.82 -13.71 -1.77
C CYS A 97 -4.26 -15.09 -2.32
N ASN A 98 -4.89 -15.08 -3.48
CA ASN A 98 -5.42 -16.26 -4.14
C ASN A 98 -5.27 -16.09 -5.65
N PHE A 99 -4.48 -16.94 -6.31
CA PHE A 99 -4.26 -16.86 -7.76
C PHE A 99 -4.60 -18.20 -8.42
N SER A 100 -5.34 -18.13 -9.53
CA SER A 100 -5.60 -19.24 -10.43
C SER A 100 -4.47 -19.37 -11.43
N VAL A 101 -3.88 -20.55 -11.55
CA VAL A 101 -2.78 -20.84 -12.47
C VAL A 101 -3.24 -21.83 -13.53
N ASN A 102 -2.94 -21.56 -14.79
CA ASN A 102 -3.16 -22.52 -15.88
C ASN A 102 -2.14 -23.65 -15.79
N SER A 103 -2.62 -24.88 -15.64
CA SER A 103 -1.77 -26.05 -15.41
C SER A 103 -0.95 -26.50 -16.61
N SER A 104 -1.29 -26.02 -17.80
CA SER A 104 -0.58 -26.33 -19.04
C SER A 104 0.52 -25.32 -19.36
N THR A 105 0.49 -24.13 -18.76
CA THR A 105 1.45 -23.04 -19.06
C THR A 105 2.17 -22.49 -17.83
N GLY A 106 1.69 -22.77 -16.61
CA GLY A 106 2.22 -22.17 -15.39
C GLY A 106 1.92 -20.67 -15.24
N VAL A 107 1.03 -20.12 -16.07
CA VAL A 107 0.68 -18.68 -16.07
C VAL A 107 -0.55 -18.41 -15.22
N ILE A 108 -0.55 -17.34 -14.45
CA ILE A 108 -1.69 -16.87 -13.66
C ILE A 108 -2.78 -16.34 -14.60
N THR A 109 -4.00 -16.84 -14.47
CA THR A 109 -5.17 -16.46 -15.27
C THR A 109 -6.11 -15.49 -14.56
N GLY A 110 -5.91 -15.30 -13.26
CA GLY A 110 -6.66 -14.35 -12.44
C GLY A 110 -6.38 -14.58 -10.97
N GLY A 111 -6.80 -13.65 -10.13
CA GLY A 111 -6.69 -13.81 -8.69
C GLY A 111 -6.96 -12.54 -7.90
N SER A 112 -6.82 -12.63 -6.59
CA SER A 112 -7.04 -11.52 -5.68
C SER A 112 -5.97 -11.43 -4.59
N VAL A 113 -5.75 -10.21 -4.11
CA VAL A 113 -4.85 -9.88 -2.99
C VAL A 113 -5.64 -9.01 -2.01
N LYS A 114 -5.63 -9.37 -0.73
CA LYS A 114 -6.26 -8.61 0.35
C LYS A 114 -5.20 -7.81 1.10
N ILE A 115 -5.46 -6.50 1.24
CA ILE A 115 -4.61 -5.57 1.98
C ILE A 115 -5.53 -4.67 2.83
N GLY A 116 -5.47 -4.85 4.14
CA GLY A 116 -6.40 -4.26 5.09
C GLY A 116 -7.84 -4.67 4.79
N ASN A 117 -8.68 -3.65 4.55
CA ASN A 117 -10.10 -3.83 4.28
C ASN A 117 -10.43 -3.96 2.78
N TYR A 118 -9.44 -3.82 1.89
CA TYR A 118 -9.64 -3.85 0.45
C TYR A 118 -9.14 -5.17 -0.14
N THR A 119 -9.89 -5.67 -1.12
CA THR A 119 -9.53 -6.82 -1.94
C THR A 119 -9.30 -6.36 -3.37
N TYR A 120 -8.06 -6.51 -3.83
CA TYR A 120 -7.61 -6.17 -5.17
C TYR A 120 -7.70 -7.42 -6.04
N THR A 121 -8.58 -7.41 -7.04
CA THR A 121 -8.79 -8.52 -7.96
C THR A 121 -8.21 -8.19 -9.33
N TRP A 122 -7.40 -9.10 -9.85
CA TRP A 122 -6.78 -9.02 -11.16
C TRP A 122 -7.35 -10.07 -12.10
N SER A 123 -7.59 -9.67 -13.35
CA SER A 123 -8.03 -10.56 -14.42
C SER A 123 -7.02 -10.59 -15.56
N ALA A 124 -6.57 -11.77 -15.97
CA ALA A 124 -5.69 -11.92 -17.12
C ALA A 124 -6.39 -11.61 -18.46
N SER A 125 -7.74 -11.71 -18.51
CA SER A 125 -8.49 -11.47 -19.75
C SER A 125 -8.58 -9.99 -20.12
N THR A 126 -8.59 -9.10 -19.13
CA THR A 126 -8.65 -7.64 -19.33
C THR A 126 -7.32 -6.96 -19.00
N GLY A 127 -6.46 -7.59 -18.20
CA GLY A 127 -5.24 -6.99 -17.68
C GLY A 127 -5.51 -5.93 -16.60
N GLU A 128 -6.75 -5.80 -16.14
CA GLU A 128 -7.19 -4.74 -15.23
C GLU A 128 -7.21 -5.19 -13.77
N TRP A 129 -6.99 -4.23 -12.88
CA TRP A 129 -7.18 -4.37 -11.44
C TRP A 129 -8.49 -3.70 -11.02
N THR A 130 -9.24 -4.39 -10.18
CA THR A 130 -10.44 -3.85 -9.53
C THR A 130 -10.27 -3.98 -8.02
N ALA A 131 -10.75 -2.99 -7.25
CA ALA A 131 -10.72 -3.05 -5.79
C ALA A 131 -12.15 -3.05 -5.23
N SER A 132 -12.38 -3.90 -4.24
CA SER A 132 -13.64 -4.01 -3.48
C SER A 132 -13.37 -3.98 -1.98
#